data_AF-A0A7W6T2T8-F1
#
_entry.id   AF-A0A7W6T2T8-F1
#
_cell.length_a   1.000
_cell.length_b   1.000
_cell.length_c   1.000
_cell.angle_alpha   90.00
_cell.angle_beta   90.00
_cell.angle_gamma   90.00
#
_symmetry.space_group_name_H-M   'P 1'
#
loop_
_entity.id
_entity.type
_entity.pdbx_description
1 polymer ?
#
loop_
_entity_poly.entity_id
_entity_poly.type
_entity_poly.pdbx_seq_one_letter_code
_entity_poly.pdbx_strand_id
1 'polypeptide(L)'
;MHDDIAGFGALVVGASNVVGRPMARLLLQEMCTVSIAHVRTTDLERRCREADILVVATGVPGLIRGHFIKPGATVIDVGITRIKSGSGAEKLVGDVAFDEAIEVAGAITPVPGGVGPMTIACLLANTLGAARMEAARSKANEADVTTAA
;
A
#
# COMPACT_ATOMS: atom_id res chain seq x y z
N MET A 1 -6.87 -15.95 -0.78
CA MET A 1 -6.77 -14.73 0.03
C MET A 1 -6.62 -15.15 1.47
N HIS A 2 -5.81 -14.44 2.25
CA HIS A 2 -5.64 -14.74 3.67
C HIS A 2 -6.90 -14.30 4.43
N ASP A 3 -7.41 -15.14 5.32
CA ASP A 3 -8.56 -14.79 6.17
C ASP A 3 -8.17 -13.79 7.27
N ASP A 4 -6.88 -13.77 7.65
CA ASP A 4 -6.25 -12.86 8.62
C ASP A 4 -4.77 -12.68 8.26
N ILE A 5 -4.18 -11.53 8.63
CA ILE A 5 -2.76 -11.19 8.45
C ILE A 5 -2.00 -11.04 9.78
N ALA A 6 -2.68 -11.19 10.92
CA ALA A 6 -2.04 -11.12 12.23
C ALA A 6 -0.83 -12.07 12.33
N GLY A 7 0.27 -11.56 12.87
CA GLY A 7 1.54 -12.29 13.01
C GLY A 7 2.39 -12.37 11.74
N PHE A 8 1.89 -11.97 10.57
CA PHE A 8 2.68 -12.00 9.32
C PHE A 8 3.87 -11.04 9.38
N GLY A 9 4.98 -11.43 8.75
CA GLY A 9 6.12 -10.56 8.51
C GLY A 9 5.84 -9.60 7.35
N ALA A 10 5.67 -8.31 7.65
CA ALA A 10 5.44 -7.29 6.64
C ALA A 10 6.68 -6.41 6.44
N LEU A 11 7.09 -6.22 5.19
CA LEU A 11 8.14 -5.27 4.81
C LEU A 11 7.55 -4.14 3.96
N VAL A 12 7.76 -2.90 4.42
CA VAL A 12 7.45 -1.70 3.65
C VAL A 12 8.75 -1.12 3.08
N VAL A 13 8.91 -1.14 1.76
CA VAL A 13 10.06 -0.58 1.05
C VAL A 13 9.71 0.84 0.59
N GLY A 14 10.24 1.82 1.31
CA GLY A 14 9.92 3.22 1.17
C GLY A 14 9.45 3.80 2.50
N ALA A 15 10.03 4.92 2.92
CA ALA A 15 9.75 5.57 4.20
C ALA A 15 9.24 7.01 4.02
N SER A 16 8.36 7.24 3.03
CA SER A 16 7.74 8.55 2.78
C SER A 16 6.66 8.87 3.82
N ASN A 17 6.32 10.17 3.95
CA ASN A 17 5.18 10.60 4.77
C ASN A 17 3.82 10.20 4.16
N VAL A 18 3.77 10.06 2.84
CA VAL A 18 2.50 9.87 2.12
C VAL A 18 2.09 8.40 2.07
N VAL A 19 3.06 7.48 2.03
CA VAL A 19 2.80 6.04 1.88
C VAL A 19 3.52 5.23 2.95
N GLY A 20 4.85 5.27 2.98
CA GLY A 20 5.66 4.31 3.73
C GLY A 20 5.37 4.27 5.23
N ARG A 21 5.51 5.43 5.90
CA ARG A 21 5.25 5.54 7.34
C ARG A 21 3.80 5.23 7.74
N PRO A 22 2.77 5.81 7.08
CA PRO A 22 1.39 5.47 7.44
C PRO A 22 1.06 4.00 7.16
N MET A 23 1.58 3.41 6.08
CA MET A 23 1.34 2.00 5.78
C MET A 23 1.91 1.07 6.85
N ALA A 24 3.13 1.33 7.31
CA ALA A 24 3.74 0.56 8.39
C ALA A 24 2.89 0.62 9.68
N ARG A 25 2.28 1.78 9.97
CA ARG A 25 1.37 1.94 11.11
C ARG A 25 0.08 1.13 10.93
N LEU A 26 -0.53 1.17 9.75
CA LEU A 26 -1.76 0.39 9.48
C LEU A 26 -1.49 -1.12 9.62
N LEU A 27 -0.39 -1.62 9.06
CA LEU A 27 0.00 -3.03 9.19
C LEU A 27 0.25 -3.43 10.65
N LEU A 28 0.82 -2.53 11.46
CA LEU A 28 1.00 -2.77 12.89
C LEU A 28 -0.34 -2.81 13.65
N GLN A 29 -1.32 -2.00 13.23
CA GLN A 29 -2.68 -2.01 13.82
C GLN A 29 -3.40 -3.34 13.52
N GLU A 30 -3.11 -3.97 12.38
CA GLU A 30 -3.57 -5.31 12.01
C GLU A 30 -2.69 -6.44 12.59
N MET A 31 -1.86 -6.14 13.59
CA MET A 31 -1.04 -7.10 14.34
C MET A 31 0.04 -7.82 13.50
N CYS A 32 0.51 -7.22 12.40
CA CYS A 32 1.68 -7.71 11.66
C CYS A 32 3.00 -7.41 12.40
N THR A 33 4.03 -8.22 12.16
CA THR A 33 5.42 -7.87 12.49
C THR A 33 6.00 -7.01 11.37
N VAL A 34 6.15 -5.70 11.60
CA VAL A 34 6.47 -4.73 10.54
C VAL A 34 7.94 -4.30 10.54
N SER A 35 8.57 -4.32 9.37
CA SER A 35 9.87 -3.70 9.08
C SER A 35 9.74 -2.62 8.01
N ILE A 36 10.57 -1.58 8.07
CA ILE A 36 10.61 -0.51 7.07
C ILE A 36 12.01 -0.47 6.44
N ALA A 37 12.08 -0.60 5.12
CA ALA A 37 13.28 -0.37 4.33
C ALA A 37 13.27 1.03 3.68
N HIS A 38 14.45 1.60 3.51
CA HIS A 38 14.68 2.91 2.89
C HIS A 38 16.00 2.91 2.12
N VAL A 39 16.35 4.05 1.51
CA VAL A 39 17.54 4.21 0.64
C VAL A 39 18.90 3.88 1.29
N ARG A 40 18.96 3.68 2.61
CA ARG A 40 20.19 3.30 3.34
C ARG A 40 20.10 1.89 3.94
N THR A 41 19.02 1.16 3.69
CA THR A 41 18.85 -0.21 4.16
C THR A 41 19.86 -1.09 3.45
N THR A 42 20.67 -1.80 4.22
CA THR A 42 21.55 -2.84 3.71
C THR A 42 20.78 -4.13 3.49
N ASP A 43 21.22 -4.88 2.48
CA ASP A 43 20.71 -6.23 2.17
C ASP A 43 19.18 -6.25 1.98
N LEU A 44 18.71 -5.35 1.09
CA LEU A 44 17.29 -5.21 0.76
C LEU A 44 16.71 -6.52 0.22
N GLU A 45 17.47 -7.22 -0.62
CA GLU A 45 17.06 -8.49 -1.22
C GLU A 45 16.69 -9.54 -0.16
N ARG A 46 17.58 -9.81 0.81
CA ARG A 46 17.28 -10.79 1.87
C ARG A 46 16.04 -10.39 2.66
N ARG A 47 15.89 -9.09 2.98
CA ARG A 47 14.71 -8.60 3.73
C ARG A 47 13.42 -8.81 2.95
N CYS A 48 13.42 -8.58 1.64
CA CYS A 48 12.27 -8.86 0.79
C CYS A 48 11.92 -10.36 0.76
N ARG A 49 12.93 -11.24 0.74
CA ARG A 49 12.73 -12.70 0.73
C ARG A 49 12.15 -13.27 2.04
N GLU A 50 12.19 -12.50 3.12
CA GLU A 50 11.65 -12.88 4.42
C GLU A 50 10.18 -12.46 4.61
N ALA A 51 9.69 -11.51 3.82
CA ALA A 51 8.38 -10.89 4.00
C ALA A 51 7.24 -11.74 3.43
N ASP A 52 6.20 -11.96 4.23
CA ASP A 52 4.90 -12.50 3.80
C ASP A 52 4.10 -11.44 3.03
N ILE A 53 4.21 -10.19 3.46
CA ILE A 53 3.59 -9.02 2.82
C ILE A 53 4.69 -8.04 2.44
N LEU A 54 4.77 -7.71 1.15
CA LEU A 54 5.75 -6.76 0.62
C LEU A 54 5.02 -5.55 0.03
N VAL A 55 5.14 -4.39 0.67
CA VAL A 55 4.63 -3.12 0.14
C VAL A 55 5.78 -2.31 -0.43
N VAL A 56 5.69 -1.89 -1.70
CA VAL A 56 6.78 -1.19 -2.40
C VAL A 56 6.29 0.18 -2.84
N ALA A 57 6.97 1.24 -2.38
CA ALA A 57 6.62 2.63 -2.62
C ALA A 57 7.89 3.50 -2.69
N THR A 58 8.76 3.19 -3.65
CA THR A 58 10.08 3.81 -3.85
C THR A 58 10.10 4.81 -4.99
N GLY A 59 9.23 4.66 -5.99
CA GLY A 59 9.28 5.44 -7.22
C GLY A 59 10.46 5.08 -8.13
N VAL A 60 11.04 3.89 -7.95
CA VAL A 60 12.16 3.37 -8.75
C VAL A 60 11.67 2.16 -9.55
N PRO A 61 11.48 2.30 -10.88
CA PRO A 61 10.90 1.25 -11.71
C PRO A 61 11.66 -0.07 -11.62
N GLY A 62 10.94 -1.15 -11.35
CA GLY A 62 11.49 -2.52 -11.35
C GLY A 62 12.65 -2.74 -10.37
N LEU A 63 12.75 -1.93 -9.31
CA LEU A 63 13.74 -2.09 -8.24
C LEU A 63 13.64 -3.48 -7.60
N ILE A 64 12.42 -3.96 -7.34
CA ILE A 64 12.18 -5.28 -6.77
C ILE A 64 12.01 -6.30 -7.89
N ARG A 65 12.93 -7.27 -7.94
CA ARG A 65 12.95 -8.36 -8.94
C ARG A 65 12.20 -9.58 -8.42
N GLY A 66 11.82 -10.50 -9.32
CA GLY A 66 11.07 -11.70 -8.91
C GLY A 66 11.79 -12.53 -7.85
N HIS A 67 13.11 -12.67 -7.96
CA HIS A 67 13.91 -13.40 -6.97
C HIS A 67 14.00 -12.71 -5.60
N PHE A 68 13.64 -11.43 -5.46
CA PHE A 68 13.59 -10.77 -4.15
C PHE A 68 12.36 -11.22 -3.34
N ILE A 69 11.37 -11.83 -3.99
CA ILE A 69 10.06 -12.09 -3.40
C ILE A 69 10.06 -13.48 -2.75
N LYS A 70 9.52 -13.56 -1.53
CA LYS A 70 9.25 -14.84 -0.88
C LYS A 70 8.16 -15.60 -1.67
N PRO A 71 8.36 -16.89 -2.01
CA PRO A 71 7.33 -17.66 -2.69
C PRO A 71 6.00 -17.63 -1.92
N GLY A 72 4.91 -17.30 -2.63
CA GLY A 72 3.58 -17.18 -2.04
C GLY A 72 3.29 -15.86 -1.32
N ALA A 73 4.22 -14.91 -1.27
CA ALA A 73 3.98 -13.60 -0.64
C ALA A 73 2.91 -12.77 -1.36
N THR A 74 2.28 -11.87 -0.61
CA THR A 74 1.41 -10.83 -1.14
C THR A 74 2.24 -9.58 -1.44
N VAL A 75 2.23 -9.12 -2.70
CA VAL A 75 2.99 -7.96 -3.17
C VAL A 75 2.06 -6.81 -3.52
N ILE A 76 2.28 -5.67 -2.88
CA ILE A 76 1.54 -4.42 -3.10
C ILE A 76 2.50 -3.40 -3.72
N ASP A 77 2.39 -3.22 -5.02
CA ASP A 77 3.15 -2.24 -5.80
C ASP A 77 2.39 -0.91 -5.87
N VAL A 78 2.86 0.05 -5.09
CA VAL A 78 2.33 1.42 -5.05
C VAL A 78 3.00 2.30 -6.12
N GLY A 79 4.09 1.82 -6.71
CA GLY A 79 4.88 2.54 -7.69
C GLY A 79 4.05 2.94 -8.91
N ILE A 80 4.24 4.18 -9.35
CA ILE A 80 3.71 4.65 -10.62
C ILE A 80 4.77 5.51 -11.30
N THR A 81 5.42 4.94 -12.30
CA THR A 81 6.42 5.64 -13.09
C THR A 81 6.08 5.55 -14.55
N ARG A 82 6.20 6.70 -15.24
CA ARG A 82 5.98 6.82 -16.67
C ARG A 82 7.30 6.59 -17.40
N ILE A 83 7.32 5.60 -18.29
CA ILE A 83 8.47 5.27 -19.13
C ILE A 83 8.08 5.38 -20.60
N LYS A 84 9.06 5.63 -21.48
CA LYS A 84 8.87 5.52 -22.92
C LYS A 84 9.08 4.07 -23.33
N SER A 85 8.10 3.49 -24.01
CA SER A 85 8.26 2.15 -24.61
C SER A 85 9.10 2.23 -25.88
N GLY A 86 9.61 1.08 -26.33
CA GLY A 86 10.37 0.98 -27.60
C GLY A 86 9.58 1.41 -28.84
N SER A 87 8.24 1.47 -28.77
CA SER A 87 7.38 1.98 -29.84
C SER A 87 7.11 3.49 -29.77
N GLY A 88 7.71 4.19 -28.79
CA GLY A 88 7.49 5.63 -28.56
C GLY A 88 6.24 5.94 -27.73
N ALA A 89 5.36 4.97 -27.48
CA ALA A 89 4.21 5.14 -26.60
C ALA A 89 4.63 5.19 -25.12
N GLU A 90 3.98 6.01 -24.32
CA GLU A 90 4.19 6.06 -22.87
C GLU A 90 3.53 4.86 -22.18
N LYS A 91 4.24 4.24 -21.24
CA LYS A 91 3.75 3.13 -20.42
C LYS A 91 3.90 3.50 -18.94
N LEU A 92 2.93 3.11 -18.13
CA LEU A 92 3.04 3.14 -16.68
C LEU A 92 3.57 1.81 -16.18
N VAL A 93 4.57 1.87 -15.30
CA VAL A 93 5.19 0.70 -14.66
C VAL A 93 5.31 0.96 -13.16
N GLY A 94 5.33 -0.12 -12.38
CA GLY A 94 5.49 -0.07 -10.94
C GLY A 94 6.94 -0.19 -10.49
N ASP A 95 7.13 -0.22 -9.18
CA ASP A 95 8.43 -0.38 -8.53
C ASP A 95 8.90 -1.85 -8.54
N VAL A 96 7.99 -2.78 -8.87
CA VAL A 96 8.24 -4.23 -8.97
C VAL A 96 8.28 -4.67 -10.43
N ALA A 97 9.21 -5.57 -10.76
CA ALA A 97 9.23 -6.25 -12.06
C ALA A 97 8.07 -7.25 -12.15
N PHE A 98 6.89 -6.77 -12.55
CA PHE A 98 5.63 -7.52 -12.52
C PHE A 98 5.71 -8.91 -13.18
N ASP A 99 6.29 -8.99 -14.38
CA ASP A 99 6.39 -10.24 -15.15
C ASP A 99 7.23 -11.31 -14.44
N GLU A 100 8.20 -10.92 -13.62
CA GLU A 100 8.98 -11.86 -12.80
C GLU A 100 8.27 -12.17 -11.48
N ALA A 101 7.59 -11.18 -10.92
CA ALA A 101 6.97 -11.26 -9.62
C ALA A 101 5.70 -12.12 -9.62
N ILE A 102 4.91 -12.10 -10.71
CA ILE A 102 3.68 -12.89 -10.84
C ILE A 102 3.93 -14.41 -10.82
N GLU A 103 5.13 -14.84 -11.22
CA GLU A 103 5.53 -16.26 -11.20
C GLU A 103 5.89 -16.75 -9.78
N VAL A 104 6.12 -15.85 -8.84
CA VAL A 104 6.63 -16.16 -7.48
C VAL A 104 5.62 -15.78 -6.38
N ALA A 105 4.99 -14.62 -6.51
CA ALA A 105 4.06 -14.08 -5.54
C ALA A 105 2.76 -14.91 -5.51
N GLY A 106 2.17 -15.06 -4.32
CA GLY A 106 0.83 -15.63 -4.18
C GLY A 106 -0.26 -14.65 -4.63
N ALA A 107 0.02 -13.35 -4.54
CA ALA A 107 -0.81 -12.28 -5.09
C ALA A 107 0.06 -11.06 -5.40
N ILE A 108 -0.27 -10.31 -6.47
CA ILE A 108 0.42 -9.07 -6.82
C ILE A 108 -0.56 -8.05 -7.41
N THR A 109 -0.40 -6.78 -7.04
CA THR A 109 -1.18 -5.68 -7.64
C THR A 109 -0.58 -5.26 -9.00
N PRO A 110 -1.38 -5.15 -10.08
CA PRO A 110 -0.89 -4.68 -11.37
C PRO A 110 -0.65 -3.15 -11.37
N VAL A 111 0.28 -2.71 -12.20
CA VAL A 111 0.49 -1.28 -12.51
C VAL A 111 0.42 -1.09 -14.02
N PRO A 112 -0.56 -0.31 -14.54
CA PRO A 112 -1.65 0.38 -13.83
C PRO A 112 -2.78 -0.59 -13.38
N GLY A 113 -3.72 -0.07 -12.59
CA GLY A 113 -4.98 -0.77 -12.26
C GLY A 113 -5.04 -1.39 -10.87
N GLY A 114 -3.94 -1.38 -10.11
CA GLY A 114 -3.89 -1.88 -8.73
C GLY A 114 -4.18 -0.79 -7.68
N VAL A 115 -3.12 -0.24 -7.08
CA VAL A 115 -3.24 0.68 -5.92
C VAL A 115 -3.85 2.04 -6.29
N GLY A 116 -3.58 2.55 -7.50
CA GLY A 116 -4.02 3.89 -7.94
C GLY A 116 -5.53 4.15 -7.79
N PRO A 117 -6.41 3.30 -8.39
CA PRO A 117 -7.87 3.44 -8.23
C PRO A 117 -8.35 3.41 -6.78
N MET A 118 -7.70 2.62 -5.91
CA MET A 118 -8.05 2.54 -4.49
C MET A 118 -7.81 3.86 -3.75
N THR A 119 -6.79 4.63 -4.12
CA THR A 119 -6.53 5.94 -3.53
C THR A 119 -7.72 6.89 -3.68
N ILE A 120 -8.34 6.94 -4.87
CA ILE A 120 -9.51 7.78 -5.14
C ILE A 120 -10.73 7.25 -4.36
N ALA A 121 -10.95 5.93 -4.38
CA ALA A 121 -12.05 5.31 -3.66
C ALA A 121 -11.97 5.59 -2.15
N CYS A 122 -10.79 5.43 -1.54
CA CYS A 122 -10.55 5.69 -0.12
C CYS A 122 -10.73 7.17 0.23
N LEU A 123 -10.30 8.10 -0.64
CA LEU A 123 -10.56 9.52 -0.43
C LEU A 123 -12.07 9.79 -0.32
N LEU A 124 -12.86 9.29 -1.29
CA LEU A 124 -14.31 9.47 -1.30
C LEU A 124 -14.98 8.80 -0.09
N ALA A 125 -14.54 7.60 0.29
CA ALA A 125 -15.04 6.90 1.47
C ALA A 125 -14.76 7.69 2.76
N ASN A 126 -13.56 8.24 2.91
CA ASN A 126 -13.19 9.07 4.05
C ASN A 126 -14.00 10.37 4.08
N THR A 127 -14.19 11.03 2.93
CA THR A 127 -15.02 12.24 2.83
C THR A 127 -16.47 11.96 3.22
N LEU A 128 -17.04 10.84 2.75
CA LEU A 128 -18.40 10.45 3.12
C LEU A 128 -18.52 10.13 4.62
N GLY A 129 -17.53 9.45 5.20
CA GLY A 129 -17.46 9.18 6.63
C GLY A 129 -17.47 10.47 7.45
N ALA A 130 -16.61 11.43 7.10
CA ALA A 130 -16.54 12.73 7.75
C ALA A 130 -17.87 13.51 7.65
N ALA A 131 -18.50 13.54 6.47
CA ALA A 131 -19.78 14.21 6.27
C ALA A 131 -20.90 13.60 7.14
N ARG A 132 -20.92 12.27 7.30
CA ARG A 132 -21.88 11.58 8.19
C ARG A 132 -21.64 11.91 9.66
N MET A 133 -20.37 11.93 10.09
CA MET A 133 -20.00 12.29 11.46
C MET A 133 -20.41 13.73 11.78
N GLU A 134 -20.21 14.66 10.84
CA GLU A 134 -20.60 16.06 11.04
C GLU A 134 -22.12 16.22 11.10
N ALA A 135 -22.85 15.60 10.18
CA ALA A 135 -24.32 15.62 10.21
C ALA A 135 -24.89 15.04 11.51
N ALA A 136 -24.26 14.00 12.07
CA ALA A 136 -24.64 13.44 13.36
C ALA A 136 -24.35 14.42 14.52
N ARG A 137 -23.21 15.12 14.48
CA ARG A 137 -22.85 16.15 15.48
C ARG A 137 -23.82 17.32 15.47
N SER A 138 -24.19 17.84 14.29
CA SER A 138 -25.12 18.98 14.18
C SER A 138 -26.49 18.65 14.79
N LYS A 139 -27.01 17.44 14.53
CA LYS A 139 -28.28 16.97 15.11
C LYS A 139 -28.22 16.81 16.63
N ALA A 140 -27.11 16.32 17.16
CA ALA A 140 -26.92 16.19 18.61
C ALA A 140 -26.89 17.58 19.30
N ASN A 141 -26.22 18.56 18.69
CA ASN A 141 -26.19 19.93 19.20
C ASN A 141 -27.58 20.60 19.15
N GLU A 142 -28.39 20.37 18.12
CA GLU A 142 -29.76 20.89 18.04
C GLU A 142 -30.68 20.27 19.11
N ALA A 143 -30.51 18.98 19.42
CA ALA A 143 -31.26 18.31 20.47
C ALA A 143 -30.94 18.84 21.88
N ASP A 144 -29.66 19.09 22.18
CA ASP A 144 -29.23 19.66 23.47
C ASP A 144 -29.77 21.09 23.70
N VAL A 145 -29.82 21.92 22.66
CA VAL A 145 -30.37 23.29 22.74
C VAL A 145 -31.88 23.28 23.02
N THR A 146 -32.61 22.29 22.48
CA THR A 146 -34.07 22.20 22.64
C THR A 146 -34.48 21.64 24.00
N THR A 147 -33.60 20.91 24.69
CA THR A 147 -33.88 20.30 26.01
C THR A 147 -33.52 21.24 27.18
N ALA A 148 -32.77 22.31 26.90
CA ALA A 148 -32.34 23.31 27.88
C ALA A 148 -33.26 24.56 27.96
N ALA A 149 -34.38 24.57 27.22
CA ALA A 149 -35.42 25.61 27.22
C ALA A 149 -36.73 25.08 27.83
#